data_AF-A0A7V3AE01-F1
#
_entry.id   AF-A0A7V3AE01-F1
#
_cell.length_a   1.000
_cell.length_b   1.000
_cell.length_c   1.000
_cell.angle_alpha   90.00
_cell.angle_beta   90.00
_cell.angle_gamma   90.00
#
_symmetry.space_group_name_H-M   'P 1'
#
loop_
_entity.id
_entity.type
_entity.pdbx_description
1 polymer ?
#
loop_
_entity_poly.entity_id
_entity_poly.type
_entity_poly.pdbx_seq_one_letter_code
_entity_poly.pdbx_strand_id
1 'polypeptide(L)'
;MASNAGRISLACTAPRGGLACPLRGSRCCALNLPCPPTPPLPERLPIEPLGGPVDFQIAVPGSKSITNRALLMGALADGPVTLTGALFADDPHFMLEALRTLGFDVETHPEEQTARVVGLGGRIPSPSAELFVGNAGTAMRFLAAGLSVGRGHFRLDGNARMRERPIRDLVDGLRNLGVAIRCEFDNGCPPVVLDADGLPGGHARLDGSRSSQYASAVLLAAPYAQEPLRVEVTGEFVSRPYVELTLHAMHDFGVETARDGDRIFLPAHGRRYRPGTYAVEGDASAATYFLALPAILGGRATVTNLRADSAQGDAAFANLLERMGCRVRRGFLPGGFGVEVSREPHARLAPLEADLNDMPDVVQTLAAVALFADGRSRFTRIANLRLKETDRLAALHHELAHLGAEVQEGPDWLEVAPGRPCPADVKTYDDHRMAMALALVGLARPGVTILNPACVAKTYPRYFEDLTKLRHA
;
A
#
# COMPACT_ATOMS: atom_id res chain seq x y z
N MET A 1 -64.80 -21.73 -12.65
CA MET A 1 -64.84 -20.26 -12.53
C MET A 1 -63.49 -19.86 -11.93
N ALA A 2 -62.52 -19.49 -12.77
CA ALA A 2 -61.95 -18.14 -12.88
C ALA A 2 -61.39 -17.64 -11.52
N SER A 3 -60.11 -17.29 -11.36
CA SER A 3 -59.41 -16.31 -12.20
C SER A 3 -57.87 -16.46 -12.21
N ASN A 4 -57.33 -16.10 -13.37
CA ASN A 4 -55.95 -15.70 -13.68
C ASN A 4 -55.43 -14.57 -12.77
N ALA A 5 -54.13 -14.60 -12.46
CA ALA A 5 -53.31 -13.40 -12.28
C ALA A 5 -51.88 -13.67 -12.80
N GLY A 6 -51.51 -12.94 -13.85
CA GLY A 6 -50.33 -13.14 -14.67
C GLY A 6 -49.04 -12.60 -14.07
N ARG A 7 -47.93 -13.25 -14.46
CA ARG A 7 -46.56 -12.79 -14.27
C ARG A 7 -46.30 -11.57 -15.16
N ILE A 8 -45.87 -10.46 -14.56
CA ILE A 8 -45.34 -9.30 -15.27
C ILE A 8 -43.86 -9.53 -15.51
N SER A 9 -43.49 -9.68 -16.78
CA SER A 9 -42.11 -9.61 -17.28
C SER A 9 -41.80 -8.15 -17.59
N LEU A 10 -40.84 -7.55 -16.89
CA LEU A 10 -40.28 -6.24 -17.25
C LEU A 10 -39.02 -6.48 -18.08
N ALA A 11 -39.20 -6.48 -19.40
CA ALA A 11 -38.10 -6.37 -20.36
C ALA A 11 -37.62 -4.91 -20.39
N CYS A 12 -36.38 -4.68 -20.00
CA CYS A 12 -35.72 -3.37 -20.16
C CYS A 12 -35.04 -3.34 -21.55
N THR A 13 -35.54 -2.47 -22.42
CA THR A 13 -35.05 -2.21 -23.77
C THR A 13 -33.78 -1.34 -23.72
N ALA A 14 -32.69 -1.79 -24.34
CA ALA A 14 -31.45 -1.02 -24.49
C ALA A 14 -31.60 0.10 -25.54
N PRO A 15 -31.09 1.32 -25.32
CA PRO A 15 -31.01 2.34 -26.35
C PRO A 15 -29.83 2.03 -27.30
N ARG A 16 -30.15 1.98 -28.60
CA ARG A 16 -29.15 1.90 -29.68
C ARG A 16 -28.54 3.28 -29.90
N GLY A 17 -27.23 3.40 -29.73
CA GLY A 17 -26.47 4.59 -30.12
C GLY A 17 -25.19 4.75 -29.29
N GLY A 18 -24.13 4.05 -29.66
CA GLY A 18 -22.80 4.21 -29.05
C GLY A 18 -21.72 4.00 -30.10
N LEU A 19 -20.86 5.01 -30.26
CA LEU A 19 -19.70 5.04 -31.16
C LEU A 19 -18.75 3.86 -30.86
N ALA A 20 -18.23 3.26 -31.93
CA ALA A 20 -17.34 2.11 -31.87
C ALA A 20 -15.97 2.46 -31.25
N CYS A 21 -15.52 1.65 -30.30
CA CYS A 21 -14.19 1.68 -29.71
C CYS A 21 -13.12 1.20 -30.73
N PRO A 22 -12.04 1.97 -31.00
CA PRO A 22 -11.08 1.66 -32.05
C PRO A 22 -9.91 0.80 -31.54
N LEU A 23 -10.17 -0.30 -30.82
CA LEU A 23 -9.13 -1.26 -30.42
C LEU A 23 -9.70 -2.68 -30.38
N ARG A 24 -10.10 -3.22 -31.53
CA ARG A 24 -10.34 -4.67 -31.70
C ARG A 24 -9.05 -5.34 -32.17
N GLY A 25 -8.34 -6.00 -31.25
CA GLY A 25 -7.14 -6.77 -31.62
C GLY A 25 -6.42 -7.54 -30.51
N SER A 26 -6.71 -7.30 -29.22
CA SER A 26 -5.97 -7.92 -28.11
C SER A 26 -6.93 -8.48 -27.07
N ARG A 27 -6.72 -9.73 -26.64
CA ARG A 27 -7.53 -10.48 -25.66
C ARG A 27 -7.45 -9.94 -24.22
N CYS A 28 -7.66 -8.65 -24.00
CA CYS A 28 -7.60 -8.01 -22.67
C CYS A 28 -8.97 -7.57 -22.11
N CYS A 29 -10.04 -7.55 -22.92
CA CYS A 29 -11.33 -6.97 -22.52
C CYS A 29 -12.34 -7.96 -21.88
N ALA A 30 -11.89 -8.92 -21.06
CA ALA A 30 -12.77 -9.91 -20.42
C ALA A 30 -12.95 -9.72 -18.90
N LEU A 31 -12.64 -8.55 -18.35
CA LEU A 31 -12.77 -8.26 -16.92
C LEU A 31 -13.88 -7.21 -16.72
N ASN A 32 -15.11 -7.69 -16.46
CA ASN A 32 -16.24 -6.84 -16.07
C ASN A 32 -15.99 -6.31 -14.65
N LEU A 33 -15.48 -5.07 -14.57
CA LEU A 33 -15.15 -4.34 -13.34
C LEU A 33 -16.42 -3.80 -12.64
N PRO A 34 -16.53 -3.94 -11.31
CA PRO A 34 -17.31 -3.02 -10.49
C PRO A 34 -16.36 -2.24 -9.57
N CYS A 35 -15.76 -1.18 -10.12
CA CYS A 35 -15.31 -0.02 -9.33
C CYS A 35 -16.37 1.07 -9.54
N PRO A 36 -16.81 1.86 -8.54
CA PRO A 36 -17.67 2.99 -8.79
C PRO A 36 -17.07 3.82 -9.93
N PRO A 37 -17.87 4.25 -10.93
CA PRO A 37 -17.35 4.89 -12.13
C PRO A 37 -16.80 6.28 -11.78
N THR A 38 -15.54 6.32 -11.37
CA THR A 38 -14.72 7.52 -11.44
C THR A 38 -14.53 7.78 -12.94
N PRO A 39 -14.86 8.98 -13.46
CA PRO A 39 -14.56 9.28 -14.86
C PRO A 39 -13.06 9.04 -15.11
N PRO A 40 -12.67 8.45 -16.25
CA PRO A 40 -11.28 8.14 -16.52
C PRO A 40 -10.45 9.43 -16.46
N LEU A 41 -9.39 9.41 -15.66
CA LEU A 41 -8.48 10.56 -15.54
C LEU A 41 -7.80 10.82 -16.89
N PRO A 42 -7.57 12.09 -17.27
CA PRO A 42 -6.86 12.42 -18.49
C PRO A 42 -5.39 11.95 -18.41
N GLU A 43 -4.73 11.76 -19.55
CA GLU A 43 -3.29 11.41 -19.56
C GLU A 43 -2.39 12.51 -18.96
N ARG A 44 -2.88 13.75 -18.97
CA ARG A 44 -2.21 14.94 -18.45
C ARG A 44 -3.21 15.70 -17.57
N LEU A 45 -2.87 15.92 -16.31
CA LEU A 45 -3.73 16.62 -15.35
C LEU A 45 -3.03 17.87 -14.80
N PRO A 46 -3.37 19.06 -15.30
CA PRO A 46 -2.95 20.31 -14.69
C PRO A 46 -3.49 20.40 -13.27
N ILE A 47 -2.63 20.74 -12.32
CA ILE A 47 -3.02 21.00 -10.93
C ILE A 47 -3.06 22.51 -10.72
N GLU A 48 -4.24 23.03 -10.41
CA GLU A 48 -4.38 24.46 -10.15
C GLU A 48 -4.08 24.76 -8.66
N PRO A 49 -3.51 25.92 -8.33
CA PRO A 49 -3.33 26.32 -6.94
C PRO A 49 -4.65 26.50 -6.18
N LEU A 50 -4.63 26.33 -4.85
CA LEU A 50 -5.78 26.60 -3.97
C LEU A 50 -5.92 28.09 -3.61
N GLY A 51 -4.85 28.87 -3.71
CA GLY A 51 -4.89 30.33 -3.53
C GLY A 51 -4.88 30.84 -2.09
N GLY A 52 -4.83 29.96 -1.08
CA GLY A 52 -4.77 30.34 0.33
C GLY A 52 -4.53 29.18 1.30
N PRO A 53 -4.57 29.46 2.62
CA PRO A 53 -4.51 28.45 3.67
C PRO A 53 -5.65 27.45 3.56
N VAL A 54 -5.43 26.23 4.05
CA VAL A 54 -6.44 25.16 4.04
C VAL A 54 -7.15 25.02 5.38
N ASP A 55 -8.42 24.61 5.39
CA ASP A 55 -9.12 24.16 6.61
C ASP A 55 -10.12 23.06 6.24
N PHE A 56 -9.76 21.79 6.46
CA PHE A 56 -10.63 20.68 6.07
C PHE A 56 -10.43 19.44 6.96
N GLN A 57 -11.41 18.54 6.87
CA GLN A 57 -11.33 17.20 7.43
C GLN A 57 -11.52 16.16 6.32
N ILE A 58 -10.78 15.06 6.39
CA ILE A 58 -10.85 13.99 5.40
C ILE A 58 -10.67 12.61 6.05
N ALA A 59 -11.41 11.63 5.56
CA ALA A 59 -11.10 10.22 5.79
C ALA A 59 -10.34 9.69 4.57
N VAL A 60 -9.19 9.07 4.79
CA VAL A 60 -8.41 8.44 3.70
C VAL A 60 -8.87 6.99 3.49
N PRO A 61 -8.61 6.36 2.34
CA PRO A 61 -8.89 4.95 2.13
C PRO A 61 -8.19 4.05 3.16
N GLY A 62 -8.69 2.83 3.32
CA GLY A 62 -8.05 1.82 4.15
C GLY A 62 -6.60 1.54 3.78
N SER A 63 -5.80 1.13 4.76
CA SER A 63 -4.40 0.80 4.57
C SER A 63 -4.22 -0.38 3.63
N LYS A 64 -3.46 -0.19 2.55
CA LYS A 64 -3.09 -1.28 1.64
C LYS A 64 -2.37 -2.40 2.40
N SER A 65 -1.43 -1.99 3.25
CA SER A 65 -0.55 -2.91 3.99
C SER A 65 -1.35 -3.77 4.97
N ILE A 66 -2.35 -3.18 5.62
CA ILE A 66 -3.25 -3.90 6.54
C ILE A 66 -4.21 -4.78 5.75
N THR A 67 -4.85 -4.24 4.70
CA THR A 67 -5.81 -4.99 3.86
C THR A 67 -5.21 -6.29 3.34
N ASN A 68 -4.02 -6.24 2.73
CA ASN A 68 -3.38 -7.45 2.18
C ASN A 68 -2.97 -8.48 3.25
N ARG A 69 -2.57 -8.03 4.45
CA ARG A 69 -2.30 -8.94 5.57
C ARG A 69 -3.58 -9.62 6.03
N ALA A 70 -4.62 -8.81 6.25
CA ALA A 70 -5.91 -9.27 6.76
C ALA A 70 -6.62 -10.20 5.77
N LEU A 71 -6.51 -9.98 4.45
CA LEU A 71 -7.03 -10.89 3.43
C LEU A 71 -6.35 -12.26 3.49
N LEU A 72 -5.02 -12.32 3.60
CA LEU A 72 -4.30 -13.59 3.73
C LEU A 72 -4.62 -14.29 5.04
N MET A 73 -4.57 -13.57 6.17
CA MET A 73 -4.94 -14.13 7.48
C MET A 73 -6.39 -14.62 7.50
N GLY A 74 -7.31 -13.89 6.85
CA GLY A 74 -8.71 -14.27 6.70
C GLY A 74 -8.91 -15.55 5.90
N ALA A 75 -8.14 -15.76 4.82
CA ALA A 75 -8.15 -17.01 4.06
C ALA A 75 -7.61 -18.20 4.88
N LEU A 76 -6.62 -17.95 5.73
CA LEU A 76 -6.02 -18.98 6.57
C LEU A 76 -6.84 -19.25 7.86
N ALA A 77 -7.66 -18.33 8.32
CA ALA A 77 -8.43 -18.42 9.57
C ALA A 77 -9.36 -19.64 9.64
N ASP A 78 -9.76 -20.05 10.85
CA ASP A 78 -10.64 -21.21 11.09
C ASP A 78 -12.12 -20.99 10.70
N GLY A 79 -12.45 -19.87 10.07
CA GLY A 79 -13.80 -19.55 9.65
C GLY A 79 -13.89 -18.20 8.93
N PRO A 80 -15.10 -17.65 8.73
CA PRO A 80 -15.28 -16.42 7.98
C PRO A 80 -14.69 -15.21 8.69
N VAL A 81 -14.03 -14.36 7.92
CA VAL A 81 -13.51 -13.06 8.35
C VAL A 81 -14.11 -11.97 7.48
N THR A 82 -14.68 -10.95 8.12
CA THR A 82 -15.19 -9.74 7.47
C THR A 82 -14.25 -8.58 7.74
N LEU A 83 -13.68 -8.01 6.70
CA LEU A 83 -12.90 -6.78 6.76
C LEU A 83 -13.83 -5.59 6.57
N THR A 84 -13.75 -4.59 7.46
CA THR A 84 -14.42 -3.29 7.30
C THR A 84 -13.37 -2.21 7.03
N GLY A 85 -13.70 -1.20 6.21
CA GLY A 85 -12.74 -0.19 5.76
C GLY A 85 -11.66 -0.76 4.83
N ALA A 86 -11.92 -1.91 4.18
CA ALA A 86 -10.98 -2.55 3.28
C ALA A 86 -10.67 -1.67 2.06
N LEU A 87 -9.42 -1.69 1.61
CA LEU A 87 -9.01 -0.94 0.43
C LEU A 87 -9.43 -1.68 -0.85
N PHE A 88 -10.19 -1.00 -1.70
CA PHE A 88 -10.50 -1.42 -3.07
C PHE A 88 -9.66 -0.60 -4.06
N ALA A 89 -8.50 -1.14 -4.40
CA ALA A 89 -7.49 -0.57 -5.29
C ALA A 89 -6.75 -1.71 -6.02
N ASP A 90 -5.87 -1.40 -6.99
CA ASP A 90 -5.26 -2.44 -7.83
C ASP A 90 -4.50 -3.49 -6.99
N ASP A 91 -3.70 -3.08 -5.99
CA ASP A 91 -2.88 -4.01 -5.21
C ASP A 91 -3.74 -5.02 -4.41
N PRO A 92 -4.73 -4.62 -3.59
CA PRO A 92 -5.65 -5.56 -2.95
C PRO A 92 -6.54 -6.33 -3.92
N HIS A 93 -6.87 -5.76 -5.08
CA HIS A 93 -7.64 -6.47 -6.11
C HIS A 93 -6.91 -7.74 -6.58
N PHE A 94 -5.60 -7.66 -6.85
CA PHE A 94 -4.81 -8.84 -7.20
C PHE A 94 -4.79 -9.91 -6.09
N MET A 95 -4.79 -9.50 -4.81
CA MET A 95 -4.90 -10.43 -3.69
C MET A 95 -6.27 -11.12 -3.67
N LEU A 96 -7.37 -10.35 -3.82
CA LEU A 96 -8.74 -10.88 -3.86
C LEU A 96 -8.93 -11.88 -5.01
N GLU A 97 -8.46 -11.54 -6.21
CA GLU A 97 -8.54 -12.42 -7.38
C GLU A 97 -7.68 -13.68 -7.21
N ALA A 98 -6.50 -13.57 -6.60
CA ALA A 98 -5.69 -14.73 -6.27
C ALA A 98 -6.43 -15.67 -5.30
N LEU A 99 -7.07 -15.13 -4.26
CA LEU A 99 -7.87 -15.94 -3.32
C LEU A 99 -9.06 -16.61 -4.02
N ARG A 100 -9.77 -15.90 -4.91
CA ARG A 100 -10.85 -16.48 -5.73
C ARG A 100 -10.34 -17.60 -6.63
N THR A 101 -9.20 -17.39 -7.29
CA THR A 101 -8.56 -18.39 -8.18
C THR A 101 -8.13 -19.64 -7.41
N LEU A 102 -7.70 -19.46 -6.16
CA LEU A 102 -7.35 -20.56 -5.26
C LEU A 102 -8.59 -21.31 -4.72
N GLY A 103 -9.80 -20.83 -5.01
CA GLY A 103 -11.07 -21.46 -4.65
C GLY A 103 -11.65 -21.04 -3.30
N PHE A 104 -11.16 -19.94 -2.71
CA PHE A 104 -11.77 -19.38 -1.50
C PHE A 104 -13.09 -18.68 -1.84
N ASP A 105 -14.07 -18.76 -0.94
CA ASP A 105 -15.29 -17.95 -1.02
C ASP A 105 -14.97 -16.51 -0.57
N VAL A 106 -15.06 -15.57 -1.51
CA VAL A 106 -14.67 -14.16 -1.34
C VAL A 106 -15.78 -13.24 -1.87
N GLU A 107 -16.48 -12.59 -0.94
CA GLU A 107 -17.49 -11.58 -1.21
C GLU A 107 -16.92 -10.18 -0.99
N THR A 108 -17.30 -9.23 -1.84
CA THR A 108 -16.80 -7.85 -1.78
C THR A 108 -17.92 -6.85 -2.01
N HIS A 109 -18.00 -5.83 -1.18
CA HIS A 109 -18.90 -4.68 -1.32
C HIS A 109 -18.07 -3.39 -1.33
N PRO A 110 -17.56 -2.95 -2.49
CA PRO A 110 -16.66 -1.79 -2.58
C PRO A 110 -17.26 -0.48 -2.03
N GLU A 111 -18.57 -0.26 -2.25
CA GLU A 111 -19.28 0.92 -1.75
C GLU A 111 -19.34 0.99 -0.22
N GLU A 112 -19.41 -0.17 0.43
CA GLU A 112 -19.40 -0.29 1.90
C GLU A 112 -17.98 -0.45 2.45
N GLN A 113 -16.98 -0.53 1.57
CA GLN A 113 -15.60 -0.86 1.91
C GLN A 113 -15.49 -2.15 2.73
N THR A 114 -16.28 -3.18 2.38
CA THR A 114 -16.26 -4.48 3.08
C THR A 114 -15.84 -5.63 2.18
N ALA A 115 -15.04 -6.55 2.73
CA ALA A 115 -14.65 -7.79 2.07
C ALA A 115 -14.78 -8.96 3.04
N ARG A 116 -15.49 -10.02 2.66
CA ARG A 116 -15.66 -11.23 3.44
C ARG A 116 -14.90 -12.38 2.79
N VAL A 117 -14.05 -13.06 3.55
CA VAL A 117 -13.30 -14.25 3.12
C VAL A 117 -13.68 -15.41 4.03
N VAL A 118 -14.08 -16.55 3.46
CA VAL A 118 -14.31 -17.77 4.24
C VAL A 118 -13.00 -18.51 4.44
N GLY A 119 -12.43 -18.36 5.63
CA GLY A 119 -11.21 -19.06 6.03
C GLY A 119 -11.39 -20.57 6.16
N LEU A 120 -10.33 -21.32 5.83
CA LEU A 120 -10.34 -22.79 5.79
C LEU A 120 -9.26 -23.43 6.69
N GLY A 121 -8.83 -22.74 7.75
CA GLY A 121 -7.96 -23.28 8.78
C GLY A 121 -6.59 -23.75 8.25
N GLY A 122 -6.02 -23.01 7.30
CA GLY A 122 -4.76 -23.33 6.63
C GLY A 122 -4.88 -24.22 5.39
N ARG A 123 -6.08 -24.72 5.07
CA ARG A 123 -6.29 -25.48 3.83
C ARG A 123 -6.40 -24.55 2.63
N ILE A 124 -5.51 -24.71 1.65
CA ILE A 124 -5.66 -24.09 0.32
C ILE A 124 -6.58 -24.97 -0.53
N PRO A 125 -7.71 -24.46 -1.06
CA PRO A 125 -8.71 -25.28 -1.77
C PRO A 125 -8.19 -25.90 -3.06
N SER A 126 -7.50 -25.12 -3.90
CA SER A 126 -6.98 -25.60 -5.17
C SER A 126 -5.62 -26.30 -4.99
N PRO A 127 -5.43 -27.51 -5.56
CA PRO A 127 -4.13 -28.19 -5.57
C PRO A 127 -3.16 -27.60 -6.61
N SER A 128 -3.62 -26.70 -7.49
CA SER A 128 -2.75 -26.00 -8.43
C SER A 128 -3.35 -24.69 -8.92
N ALA A 129 -2.52 -23.65 -9.08
CA ALA A 129 -2.97 -22.40 -9.69
C ALA A 129 -1.82 -21.59 -10.32
N GLU A 130 -2.13 -20.89 -11.40
CA GLU A 130 -1.32 -19.79 -11.91
C GLU A 130 -1.93 -18.46 -11.45
N LEU A 131 -1.18 -17.68 -10.69
CA LEU A 131 -1.63 -16.43 -10.08
C LEU A 131 -0.88 -15.27 -10.73
N PHE A 132 -1.63 -14.33 -11.32
CA PHE A 132 -1.09 -13.08 -11.81
C PHE A 132 -1.36 -11.96 -10.80
N VAL A 133 -0.30 -11.33 -10.28
CA VAL A 133 -0.41 -10.28 -9.26
C VAL A 133 0.03 -8.89 -9.73
N GLY A 134 0.10 -8.67 -11.06
CA GLY A 134 0.47 -7.37 -11.63
C GLY A 134 1.79 -6.84 -11.08
N ASN A 135 1.78 -5.61 -10.54
CA ASN A 135 2.92 -5.02 -9.81
C ASN A 135 2.69 -4.96 -8.27
N ALA A 136 1.81 -5.81 -7.74
CA ALA A 136 1.45 -5.86 -6.33
C ALA A 136 2.50 -6.64 -5.51
N GLY A 137 3.48 -5.90 -4.98
CA GLY A 137 4.63 -6.49 -4.29
C GLY A 137 4.29 -7.23 -2.99
N THR A 138 3.29 -6.72 -2.26
CA THR A 138 2.79 -7.36 -1.04
C THR A 138 2.03 -8.63 -1.36
N ALA A 139 1.20 -8.64 -2.41
CA ALA A 139 0.48 -9.84 -2.84
C ALA A 139 1.45 -10.94 -3.27
N MET A 140 2.42 -10.63 -4.13
CA MET A 140 3.47 -11.58 -4.56
C MET A 140 4.16 -12.27 -3.38
N ARG A 141 4.67 -11.49 -2.42
CA ARG A 141 5.45 -12.02 -1.29
C ARG A 141 4.58 -12.76 -0.28
N PHE A 142 3.42 -12.22 0.06
CA PHE A 142 2.52 -12.82 1.05
C PHE A 142 1.90 -14.11 0.52
N LEU A 143 1.49 -14.16 -0.75
CA LEU A 143 0.99 -15.40 -1.36
C LEU A 143 2.10 -16.45 -1.49
N ALA A 144 3.32 -16.07 -1.88
CA ALA A 144 4.44 -17.01 -1.98
C ALA A 144 4.72 -17.75 -0.66
N ALA A 145 4.67 -17.04 0.48
CA ALA A 145 4.78 -17.67 1.80
C ALA A 145 3.49 -18.37 2.23
N GLY A 146 2.33 -17.74 2.06
CA GLY A 146 1.04 -18.28 2.48
C GLY A 146 0.67 -19.60 1.80
N LEU A 147 1.01 -19.76 0.52
CA LEU A 147 0.77 -21.00 -0.22
C LEU A 147 1.62 -22.17 0.28
N SER A 148 2.76 -21.91 0.93
CA SER A 148 3.60 -22.97 1.51
C SER A 148 2.92 -23.73 2.64
N VAL A 149 1.87 -23.15 3.23
CA VAL A 149 1.04 -23.80 4.25
C VAL A 149 0.18 -24.93 3.67
N GLY A 150 -0.21 -24.80 2.40
CA GLY A 150 -1.09 -25.75 1.71
C GLY A 150 -0.34 -26.96 1.14
N ARG A 151 -1.04 -27.70 0.26
CA ARG A 151 -0.46 -28.75 -0.56
C ARG A 151 -0.84 -28.51 -2.02
N GLY A 152 0.13 -28.52 -2.93
CA GLY A 152 -0.15 -28.26 -4.35
C GLY A 152 1.00 -27.63 -5.13
N HIS A 153 0.77 -27.40 -6.42
CA HIS A 153 1.72 -26.79 -7.35
C HIS A 153 1.25 -25.41 -7.78
N PHE A 154 1.98 -24.36 -7.43
CA PHE A 154 1.56 -22.98 -7.72
C PHE A 154 2.64 -22.18 -8.43
N ARG A 155 2.20 -21.30 -9.31
CA ARG A 155 3.05 -20.33 -10.02
C ARG A 155 2.52 -18.92 -9.79
N LEU A 156 3.37 -18.03 -9.30
CA LEU A 156 3.06 -16.61 -9.10
C LEU A 156 3.88 -15.77 -10.07
N ASP A 157 3.20 -14.95 -10.87
CA ASP A 157 3.80 -14.09 -11.88
C ASP A 157 3.24 -12.67 -11.79
N GLY A 158 3.87 -11.73 -12.48
CA GLY A 158 3.42 -10.34 -12.55
C GLY A 158 3.80 -9.69 -13.87
N ASN A 159 3.67 -8.38 -13.92
CA ASN A 159 4.05 -7.61 -15.10
C ASN A 159 5.59 -7.55 -15.26
N ALA A 160 6.07 -6.95 -16.35
CA ALA A 160 7.50 -6.82 -16.64
C ALA A 160 8.28 -6.23 -15.45
N ARG A 161 7.75 -5.17 -14.84
CA ARG A 161 8.38 -4.55 -13.67
C ARG A 161 8.43 -5.46 -12.45
N MET A 162 7.39 -6.25 -12.18
CA MET A 162 7.41 -7.24 -11.09
C MET A 162 8.52 -8.27 -11.28
N ARG A 163 8.80 -8.69 -12.53
CA ARG A 163 9.87 -9.64 -12.86
C ARG A 163 11.28 -9.09 -12.70
N GLU A 164 11.41 -7.80 -12.41
CA GLU A 164 12.69 -7.15 -12.06
C GLU A 164 12.83 -6.92 -10.55
N ARG A 165 11.77 -7.16 -9.77
CA ARG A 165 11.78 -6.88 -8.33
C ARG A 165 12.35 -8.07 -7.56
N PRO A 166 13.32 -7.84 -6.67
CA PRO A 166 13.96 -8.93 -5.94
C PRO A 166 12.97 -9.64 -5.02
N ILE A 167 13.11 -10.96 -4.96
CA ILE A 167 12.39 -11.85 -4.04
C ILE A 167 13.26 -13.00 -3.51
N ARG A 168 14.52 -13.12 -3.98
CA ARG A 168 15.45 -14.20 -3.62
C ARG A 168 15.54 -14.45 -2.11
N ASP A 169 15.65 -13.41 -1.30
CA ASP A 169 15.82 -13.56 0.15
C ASP A 169 14.60 -14.23 0.82
N LEU A 170 13.38 -14.00 0.30
CA LEU A 170 12.19 -14.73 0.74
C LEU A 170 12.20 -16.18 0.27
N VAL A 171 12.57 -16.42 -0.99
CA VAL A 171 12.65 -17.77 -1.57
C VAL A 171 13.66 -18.62 -0.81
N ASP A 172 14.85 -18.09 -0.54
CA ASP A 172 15.89 -18.78 0.21
C ASP A 172 15.50 -18.97 1.68
N GLY A 173 14.82 -17.98 2.30
CA GLY A 173 14.25 -18.12 3.62
C GLY A 173 13.21 -19.25 3.73
N LEU A 174 12.33 -19.39 2.75
CA LEU A 174 11.36 -20.48 2.68
C LEU A 174 12.02 -21.84 2.37
N ARG A 175 13.05 -21.87 1.52
CA ARG A 175 13.87 -23.08 1.29
C ARG A 175 14.56 -23.56 2.56
N ASN A 176 15.07 -22.65 3.39
CA ASN A 176 15.68 -22.98 4.68
C ASN A 176 14.67 -23.63 5.65
N LEU A 177 13.37 -23.38 5.46
CA LEU A 177 12.29 -24.05 6.19
C LEU A 177 11.86 -25.38 5.54
N GLY A 178 12.49 -25.81 4.45
CA GLY A 178 12.17 -27.05 3.74
C GLY A 178 11.09 -26.92 2.66
N VAL A 179 10.69 -25.71 2.28
CA VAL A 179 9.71 -25.49 1.19
C VAL A 179 10.38 -25.67 -0.17
N ALA A 180 9.78 -26.48 -1.05
CA ALA A 180 10.22 -26.61 -2.44
C ALA A 180 9.74 -25.40 -3.26
N ILE A 181 10.54 -24.33 -3.28
CA ILE A 181 10.23 -23.07 -3.96
C ILE A 181 11.43 -22.57 -4.78
N ARG A 182 11.19 -21.92 -5.92
CA ARG A 182 12.25 -21.33 -6.75
C ARG A 182 11.75 -20.14 -7.57
N CYS A 183 12.67 -19.24 -7.92
CA CYS A 183 12.44 -18.31 -9.02
C CYS A 183 12.52 -19.10 -10.33
N GLU A 184 11.54 -18.95 -11.21
CA GLU A 184 11.41 -19.75 -12.43
C GLU A 184 12.65 -19.65 -13.33
N PHE A 185 13.17 -18.42 -13.45
CA PHE A 185 14.33 -18.07 -14.29
C PHE A 185 15.66 -17.98 -13.53
N ASP A 186 15.69 -18.38 -12.25
CA ASP A 186 16.87 -18.32 -11.37
C ASP A 186 17.61 -16.96 -11.31
N ASN A 187 16.92 -15.88 -11.64
CA ASN A 187 17.45 -14.51 -11.58
C ASN A 187 17.18 -13.82 -10.23
N GLY A 188 16.49 -14.49 -9.29
CA GLY A 188 16.16 -13.95 -7.98
C GLY A 188 14.94 -13.03 -7.96
N CYS A 189 14.18 -13.01 -9.06
CA CYS A 189 12.95 -12.25 -9.24
C CYS A 189 11.81 -13.18 -9.68
N PRO A 190 10.54 -12.76 -9.57
CA PRO A 190 9.42 -13.49 -10.13
C PRO A 190 9.57 -13.76 -11.65
N PRO A 191 8.92 -14.80 -12.20
CA PRO A 191 7.92 -15.66 -11.57
C PRO A 191 8.50 -16.59 -10.49
N VAL A 192 7.67 -16.94 -9.52
CA VAL A 192 8.01 -17.89 -8.46
C VAL A 192 7.15 -19.13 -8.61
N VAL A 193 7.76 -20.31 -8.53
CA VAL A 193 7.08 -21.61 -8.54
C VAL A 193 7.29 -22.27 -7.19
N LEU A 194 6.23 -22.80 -6.58
CA LEU A 194 6.35 -23.68 -5.42
C LEU A 194 5.56 -24.98 -5.56
N ASP A 195 6.17 -26.05 -5.05
CA ASP A 195 5.55 -27.33 -4.76
C ASP A 195 5.34 -27.40 -3.24
N ALA A 196 4.15 -27.02 -2.80
CA ALA A 196 3.80 -26.96 -1.38
C ALA A 196 3.44 -28.37 -0.86
N ASP A 197 3.95 -28.71 0.32
CA ASP A 197 3.60 -29.93 1.05
C ASP A 197 3.43 -29.68 2.57
N GLY A 198 2.85 -28.52 2.91
CA GLY A 198 2.81 -27.97 4.26
C GLY A 198 4.11 -27.29 4.65
N LEU A 199 4.02 -26.39 5.62
CA LEU A 199 5.17 -25.64 6.13
C LEU A 199 5.87 -26.44 7.24
N PRO A 200 7.10 -26.94 7.07
CA PRO A 200 7.72 -27.82 8.08
C PRO A 200 8.01 -27.10 9.41
N GLY A 201 8.46 -25.85 9.38
CA GLY A 201 8.91 -25.12 10.58
C GLY A 201 10.44 -25.08 10.70
N GLY A 202 10.96 -24.78 11.89
CA GLY A 202 12.39 -24.66 12.14
C GLY A 202 12.88 -23.21 12.10
N HIS A 203 13.94 -22.92 11.34
CA HIS A 203 14.66 -21.65 11.43
C HIS A 203 14.77 -20.93 10.08
N ALA A 204 14.05 -19.82 9.94
CA ALA A 204 14.17 -18.93 8.80
C ALA A 204 15.16 -17.80 9.12
N ARG A 205 16.22 -17.69 8.32
CA ARG A 205 17.10 -16.52 8.30
C ARG A 205 16.76 -15.66 7.10
N LEU A 206 16.49 -14.38 7.35
CA LEU A 206 16.12 -13.41 6.33
C LEU A 206 17.03 -12.18 6.46
N ASP A 207 17.49 -11.65 5.34
CA ASP A 207 18.20 -10.37 5.31
C ASP A 207 17.21 -9.20 5.43
N GLY A 208 17.27 -8.49 6.55
CA GLY A 208 16.43 -7.34 6.85
C GLY A 208 16.80 -6.07 6.09
N SER A 209 17.98 -6.02 5.46
CA SER A 209 18.53 -4.81 4.84
C SER A 209 17.82 -4.41 3.54
N ARG A 210 17.09 -5.34 2.92
CA ARG A 210 16.47 -5.13 1.60
C ARG A 210 14.98 -4.89 1.66
N SER A 211 14.24 -5.68 2.45
CA SER A 211 12.79 -5.55 2.54
C SER A 211 12.19 -6.18 3.79
N SER A 212 11.40 -5.40 4.53
CA SER A 212 10.56 -5.89 5.62
C SER A 212 9.48 -6.88 5.17
N GLN A 213 9.09 -6.85 3.88
CA GLN A 213 8.03 -7.71 3.35
C GLN A 213 8.37 -9.19 3.40
N TYR A 214 9.64 -9.57 3.39
CA TYR A 214 10.06 -10.98 3.45
C TYR A 214 9.79 -11.57 4.84
N ALA A 215 10.21 -10.88 5.90
CA ALA A 215 9.95 -11.27 7.27
C ALA A 215 8.45 -11.29 7.55
N SER A 216 7.72 -10.24 7.13
CA SER A 216 6.25 -10.21 7.22
C SER A 216 5.60 -11.41 6.52
N ALA A 217 6.05 -11.79 5.33
CA ALA A 217 5.47 -12.91 4.58
C ALA A 217 5.63 -14.24 5.34
N VAL A 218 6.84 -14.54 5.83
CA VAL A 218 7.09 -15.76 6.61
C VAL A 218 6.30 -15.76 7.91
N LEU A 219 6.24 -14.63 8.61
CA LEU A 219 5.47 -14.49 9.86
C LEU A 219 3.97 -14.75 9.66
N LEU A 220 3.38 -14.32 8.53
CA LEU A 220 1.96 -14.57 8.23
C LEU A 220 1.66 -16.07 7.98
N ALA A 221 2.63 -16.84 7.51
CA ALA A 221 2.49 -18.29 7.29
C ALA A 221 2.85 -19.11 8.54
N ALA A 222 3.71 -18.55 9.41
CA ALA A 222 4.30 -19.24 10.55
C ALA A 222 3.33 -19.93 11.53
N PRO A 223 2.09 -19.43 11.79
CA PRO A 223 1.18 -20.11 12.72
C PRO A 223 0.73 -21.51 12.27
N TYR A 224 0.98 -21.84 10.99
CA TYR A 224 0.63 -23.12 10.39
C TYR A 224 1.85 -24.02 10.14
N ALA A 225 3.02 -23.65 10.68
CA ALA A 225 4.18 -24.52 10.67
C ALA A 225 3.91 -25.80 11.48
N GLN A 226 4.42 -26.93 11.02
CA GLN A 226 4.29 -28.23 11.69
C GLN A 226 5.10 -28.27 12.99
N GLU A 227 6.31 -27.71 12.96
CA GLU A 227 7.22 -27.54 14.09
C GLU A 227 7.38 -26.07 14.50
N PRO A 228 7.94 -25.76 15.69
CA PRO A 228 8.13 -24.39 16.11
C PRO A 228 8.95 -23.60 15.09
N LEU A 229 8.57 -22.36 14.84
CA LEU A 229 9.22 -21.52 13.83
C LEU A 229 9.92 -20.34 14.50
N ARG A 230 11.19 -20.17 14.17
CA ARG A 230 12.00 -19.00 14.54
C ARG A 230 12.38 -18.22 13.30
N VAL A 231 11.90 -16.98 13.22
CA VAL A 231 12.35 -16.00 12.22
C VAL A 231 13.47 -15.17 12.84
N GLU A 232 14.64 -15.18 12.21
CA GLU A 232 15.75 -14.29 12.56
C GLU A 232 15.99 -13.33 11.40
N VAL A 233 15.79 -12.04 11.68
CA VAL A 233 16.12 -10.97 10.74
C VAL A 233 17.57 -10.60 11.00
N THR A 234 18.40 -10.80 9.97
CA THR A 234 19.83 -10.51 10.01
C THR A 234 20.14 -9.20 9.31
N GLY A 235 21.30 -8.62 9.61
CA GLY A 235 21.69 -7.32 9.05
C GLY A 235 20.87 -6.18 9.65
N GLU A 236 20.95 -5.02 9.00
CA GLU A 236 20.22 -3.84 9.41
C GLU A 236 18.73 -3.96 9.09
N PHE A 237 17.87 -3.78 10.11
CA PHE A 237 16.43 -3.96 9.95
C PHE A 237 15.79 -2.75 9.25
N VAL A 238 15.72 -2.81 7.93
CA VAL A 238 15.08 -1.75 7.14
C VAL A 238 13.57 -1.86 7.26
N SER A 239 12.92 -0.74 7.57
CA SER A 239 11.46 -0.62 7.64
C SER A 239 10.83 -1.58 8.65
N ARG A 240 11.47 -1.71 9.82
CA ARG A 240 11.01 -2.50 10.96
C ARG A 240 9.53 -2.31 11.31
N PRO A 241 8.93 -1.10 11.25
CA PRO A 241 7.51 -0.92 11.58
C PRO A 241 6.54 -1.77 10.76
N TYR A 242 6.88 -2.20 9.54
CA TYR A 242 6.00 -3.11 8.78
C TYR A 242 5.99 -4.54 9.32
N VAL A 243 7.05 -4.96 10.03
CA VAL A 243 7.06 -6.22 10.76
C VAL A 243 6.27 -6.07 12.06
N GLU A 244 6.43 -4.95 12.78
CA GLU A 244 5.60 -4.66 13.96
C GLU A 244 4.11 -4.62 13.59
N LEU A 245 3.76 -4.03 12.44
CA LEU A 245 2.40 -4.05 11.90
C LEU A 245 1.90 -5.47 11.62
N THR A 246 2.76 -6.37 11.14
CA THR A 246 2.42 -7.78 10.97
C THR A 246 2.15 -8.43 12.34
N LEU A 247 3.01 -8.23 13.33
CA LEU A 247 2.87 -8.83 14.65
C LEU A 247 1.60 -8.33 15.36
N HIS A 248 1.29 -7.03 15.24
CA HIS A 248 0.07 -6.44 15.78
C HIS A 248 -1.18 -7.04 15.12
N ALA A 249 -1.20 -7.13 13.78
CA ALA A 249 -2.33 -7.73 13.07
C ALA A 249 -2.48 -9.23 13.40
N MET A 250 -1.38 -9.96 13.60
CA MET A 250 -1.42 -11.35 14.04
C MET A 250 -2.00 -11.51 15.45
N HIS A 251 -1.62 -10.62 16.38
CA HIS A 251 -2.16 -10.57 17.72
C HIS A 251 -3.67 -10.31 17.70
N ASP A 252 -4.14 -9.38 16.88
CA ASP A 252 -5.59 -9.09 16.73
C ASP A 252 -6.37 -10.30 16.21
N PHE A 253 -5.75 -11.15 15.37
CA PHE A 253 -6.30 -12.42 14.93
C PHE A 253 -6.07 -13.58 15.93
N GLY A 254 -5.57 -13.30 17.14
CA GLY A 254 -5.42 -14.26 18.23
C GLY A 254 -4.11 -15.04 18.27
N VAL A 255 -3.10 -14.63 17.51
CA VAL A 255 -1.77 -15.27 17.48
C VAL A 255 -0.76 -14.43 18.26
N GLU A 256 -0.31 -14.96 19.40
CA GLU A 256 0.80 -14.37 20.16
C GLU A 256 2.15 -14.77 19.57
N THR A 257 3.10 -13.86 19.68
CA THR A 257 4.50 -14.07 19.29
C THR A 257 5.42 -13.68 20.45
N ALA A 258 6.56 -14.34 20.57
CA ALA A 258 7.60 -13.98 21.52
C ALA A 258 8.80 -13.36 20.77
N ARG A 259 9.54 -12.48 21.45
CA ARG A 259 10.68 -11.78 20.87
C ARG A 259 11.90 -11.83 21.77
N ASP A 260 13.06 -12.00 21.15
CA ASP A 260 14.38 -11.79 21.75
C ASP A 260 15.27 -11.06 20.72
N GLY A 261 15.45 -9.75 20.90
CA GLY A 261 16.12 -8.88 19.92
C GLY A 261 15.45 -8.91 18.55
N ASP A 262 16.21 -9.25 17.51
CA ASP A 262 15.74 -9.39 16.11
C ASP A 262 15.23 -10.80 15.78
N ARG A 263 15.06 -11.64 16.80
CA ARG A 263 14.51 -12.99 16.67
C ARG A 263 13.07 -13.00 17.14
N ILE A 264 12.21 -13.52 16.28
CA ILE A 264 10.79 -13.70 16.55
C ILE A 264 10.51 -15.20 16.63
N PHE A 265 9.89 -15.61 17.73
CA PHE A 265 9.62 -17.00 18.06
C PHE A 265 8.12 -17.23 18.03
N LEU A 266 7.73 -18.26 17.30
CA LEU A 266 6.37 -18.78 17.27
C LEU A 266 6.39 -20.22 17.80
N PRO A 267 5.72 -20.51 18.92
CA PRO A 267 5.63 -21.88 19.43
C PRO A 267 4.84 -22.77 18.47
N ALA A 268 5.14 -24.08 18.44
CA ALA A 268 4.34 -25.05 17.69
C ALA A 268 2.95 -25.23 18.29
N HIS A 269 1.99 -25.50 17.41
CA HIS A 269 0.61 -25.90 17.67
C HIS A 269 -0.28 -24.86 18.41
N GLY A 270 -1.56 -24.84 18.02
CA GLY A 270 -2.65 -24.25 18.82
C GLY A 270 -2.94 -22.76 18.63
N ARG A 271 -2.22 -22.02 17.77
CA ARG A 271 -2.52 -20.61 17.48
C ARG A 271 -2.88 -20.43 16.01
N ARG A 272 -4.14 -20.63 15.67
CA ARG A 272 -4.69 -20.34 14.35
C ARG A 272 -5.31 -18.95 14.33
N TYR A 273 -5.37 -18.35 13.15
CA TYR A 273 -6.09 -17.09 12.99
C TYR A 273 -7.57 -17.30 13.27
N ARG A 274 -8.13 -16.44 14.12
CA ARG A 274 -9.52 -16.51 14.56
C ARG A 274 -10.45 -15.87 13.51
N PRO A 275 -11.66 -16.43 13.31
CA PRO A 275 -12.69 -15.78 12.52
C PRO A 275 -13.22 -14.52 13.24
N GLY A 276 -13.90 -13.64 12.51
CA GLY A 276 -14.51 -12.45 13.11
C GLY A 276 -14.57 -11.24 12.18
N THR A 277 -14.72 -10.06 12.78
CA THR A 277 -14.66 -8.78 12.06
C THR A 277 -13.33 -8.09 12.36
N TYR A 278 -12.66 -7.60 11.31
CA TYR A 278 -11.40 -6.88 11.44
C TYR A 278 -11.51 -5.51 10.77
N ALA A 279 -11.34 -4.45 11.55
CA ALA A 279 -11.41 -3.08 11.06
C ALA A 279 -10.05 -2.64 10.51
N VAL A 280 -10.02 -2.35 9.20
CA VAL A 280 -8.85 -1.82 8.52
C VAL A 280 -8.76 -0.32 8.80
N GLU A 281 -7.66 0.09 9.42
CA GLU A 281 -7.35 1.49 9.67
C GLU A 281 -7.10 2.26 8.36
N GLY A 282 -7.36 3.58 8.34
CA GLY A 282 -6.97 4.46 7.24
C GLY A 282 -5.47 4.38 6.94
N ASP A 283 -5.10 4.51 5.67
CA ASP A 283 -3.73 4.37 5.22
C ASP A 283 -2.86 5.54 5.70
N ALA A 284 -1.90 5.25 6.58
CA ALA A 284 -1.01 6.27 7.13
C ALA A 284 -0.11 6.91 6.07
N SER A 285 0.26 6.19 5.01
CA SER A 285 0.97 6.77 3.88
C SER A 285 0.09 7.76 3.11
N ALA A 286 -1.16 7.39 2.83
CA ALA A 286 -2.11 8.25 2.12
C ALA A 286 -2.45 9.50 2.94
N ALA A 287 -2.54 9.37 4.26
CA ALA A 287 -2.73 10.49 5.18
C ALA A 287 -1.63 11.56 5.03
N THR A 288 -0.40 11.17 4.70
CA THR A 288 0.72 12.13 4.56
C THR A 288 0.42 13.23 3.55
N TYR A 289 -0.27 12.92 2.45
CA TYR A 289 -0.54 13.90 1.39
C TYR A 289 -1.40 15.06 1.89
N PHE A 290 -2.39 14.76 2.74
CA PHE A 290 -3.30 15.77 3.28
C PHE A 290 -2.72 16.44 4.53
N LEU A 291 -2.03 15.69 5.39
CA LEU A 291 -1.33 16.24 6.56
C LEU A 291 -0.18 17.18 6.17
N ALA A 292 0.38 17.03 4.97
CA ALA A 292 1.39 17.92 4.41
C ALA A 292 0.85 19.29 3.98
N LEU A 293 -0.45 19.41 3.66
CA LEU A 293 -1.01 20.64 3.10
C LEU A 293 -0.90 21.84 4.04
N PRO A 294 -1.18 21.74 5.35
CA PRO A 294 -0.92 22.83 6.29
C PRO A 294 0.56 23.20 6.36
N ALA A 295 1.48 22.25 6.24
CA ALA A 295 2.91 22.56 6.19
C ALA A 295 3.25 23.40 4.95
N ILE A 296 2.66 23.10 3.79
CA ILE A 296 2.91 23.80 2.52
C ILE A 296 2.18 25.14 2.45
N LEU A 297 0.87 25.16 2.71
CA LEU A 297 -0.05 26.28 2.45
C LEU A 297 -0.40 27.09 3.71
N GLY A 298 -0.15 26.54 4.89
CA GLY A 298 -0.71 27.04 6.15
C GLY A 298 -2.16 26.60 6.36
N GLY A 299 -2.70 26.93 7.53
CA GLY A 299 -4.03 26.52 7.96
C GLY A 299 -4.03 25.22 8.75
N ARG A 300 -5.02 24.34 8.52
CA ARG A 300 -5.29 23.12 9.28
C ARG A 300 -5.83 22.00 8.39
N ALA A 301 -5.42 20.78 8.66
CA ALA A 301 -6.00 19.58 8.06
C ALA A 301 -6.13 18.48 9.12
N THR A 302 -7.27 17.79 9.12
CA THR A 302 -7.54 16.67 10.02
C THR A 302 -7.83 15.40 9.23
N VAL A 303 -7.08 14.33 9.50
CA VAL A 303 -7.38 12.98 9.00
C VAL A 303 -8.15 12.22 10.08
N THR A 304 -9.39 11.83 9.78
CA THR A 304 -10.40 11.39 10.77
C THR A 304 -10.48 9.88 10.99
N ASN A 305 -9.69 9.09 10.27
CA ASN A 305 -9.68 7.63 10.40
C ASN A 305 -8.26 7.04 10.52
N LEU A 306 -7.31 7.88 10.95
CA LEU A 306 -5.97 7.47 11.37
C LEU A 306 -5.91 7.48 12.90
N ARG A 307 -5.43 6.41 13.50
CA ARG A 307 -5.40 6.26 14.94
C ARG A 307 -4.19 6.95 15.56
N ALA A 308 -4.38 7.49 16.77
CA ALA A 308 -3.28 8.07 17.55
C ALA A 308 -2.24 7.02 17.98
N ASP A 309 -2.66 5.77 18.17
CA ASP A 309 -1.87 4.61 18.58
C ASP A 309 -1.60 3.64 17.40
N SER A 310 -1.63 4.14 16.16
CA SER A 310 -1.44 3.32 14.97
C SER A 310 -0.11 2.56 14.99
N ALA A 311 -0.16 1.27 14.63
CA ALA A 311 1.03 0.46 14.38
C ALA A 311 1.70 0.75 13.01
N GLN A 312 1.09 1.62 12.18
CA GLN A 312 1.67 2.01 10.89
C GLN A 312 2.82 3.00 11.10
N GLY A 313 4.05 2.62 10.71
CA GLY A 313 5.24 3.47 10.88
C GLY A 313 5.08 4.88 10.28
N ASP A 314 4.41 4.98 9.14
CA ASP A 314 4.16 6.24 8.43
C ASP A 314 3.27 7.23 9.23
N ALA A 315 2.54 6.77 10.25
CA ALA A 315 1.75 7.66 11.13
C ALA A 315 2.64 8.65 11.90
N ALA A 316 3.92 8.33 12.05
CA ALA A 316 4.91 9.22 12.64
C ALA A 316 5.32 10.39 11.72
N PHE A 317 4.86 10.44 10.46
CA PHE A 317 5.05 11.57 9.55
C PHE A 317 4.66 12.91 10.19
N ALA A 318 3.57 12.96 10.95
CA ALA A 318 3.17 14.19 11.63
C ALA A 318 4.24 14.70 12.62
N ASN A 319 5.00 13.81 13.28
CA ASN A 319 6.12 14.22 14.15
C ASN A 319 7.23 14.93 13.34
N LEU A 320 7.43 14.54 12.08
CA LEU A 320 8.39 15.20 11.21
C LEU A 320 7.93 16.62 10.85
N LEU A 321 6.63 16.79 10.57
CA LEU A 321 6.06 18.13 10.36
C LEU A 321 6.13 19.00 11.61
N GLU A 322 5.96 18.43 12.81
CA GLU A 322 6.15 19.15 14.07
C GLU A 322 7.57 19.70 14.21
N ARG A 323 8.58 18.88 13.87
CA ARG A 323 9.99 19.30 13.83
C ARG A 323 10.26 20.39 12.79
N MET A 324 9.45 20.49 11.75
CA MET A 324 9.50 21.56 10.75
C MET A 324 8.74 22.83 11.18
N GLY A 325 8.09 22.84 12.34
CA GLY A 325 7.39 24.00 12.90
C GLY A 325 5.87 23.97 12.79
N CYS A 326 5.28 22.84 12.39
CA CYS A 326 3.83 22.65 12.48
C CYS A 326 3.40 22.30 13.92
N ARG A 327 2.12 22.50 14.23
CA ARG A 327 1.47 21.99 15.45
C ARG A 327 0.71 20.72 15.13
N VAL A 328 0.92 19.67 15.92
CA VAL A 328 0.26 18.37 15.76
C VAL A 328 -0.66 18.09 16.94
N ARG A 329 -1.86 17.58 16.65
CA ARG A 329 -2.78 17.05 17.66
C ARG A 329 -3.24 15.66 17.25
N ARG A 330 -3.40 14.78 18.23
CA ARG A 330 -3.85 13.40 18.05
C ARG A 330 -4.92 13.07 19.07
N GLY A 331 -5.81 12.15 18.74
CA GLY A 331 -6.82 11.65 19.65
C GLY A 331 -8.22 12.16 19.30
N PHE A 332 -9.07 12.38 20.30
CA PHE A 332 -10.40 12.97 20.09
C PHE A 332 -10.27 14.46 19.77
N LEU A 333 -10.66 14.82 18.56
CA LEU A 333 -10.66 16.16 18.00
C LEU A 333 -12.10 16.59 17.67
N PRO A 334 -12.37 17.89 17.43
CA PRO A 334 -13.65 18.33 16.91
C PRO A 334 -13.95 17.60 15.59
N GLY A 335 -14.99 16.76 15.57
CA GLY A 335 -15.34 15.93 14.39
C GLY A 335 -14.97 14.45 14.48
N GLY A 336 -14.24 14.01 15.52
CA GLY A 336 -13.97 12.58 15.76
C GLY A 336 -12.54 12.29 16.21
N PHE A 337 -12.18 11.01 16.24
CA PHE A 337 -10.81 10.59 16.51
C PHE A 337 -9.93 10.80 15.28
N GLY A 338 -8.70 11.30 15.43
CA GLY A 338 -7.84 11.52 14.27
C GLY A 338 -6.49 12.17 14.56
N VAL A 339 -5.83 12.58 13.48
CA VAL A 339 -4.58 13.34 13.50
C VAL A 339 -4.79 14.67 12.78
N GLU A 340 -4.49 15.76 13.46
CA GLU A 340 -4.58 17.14 12.95
C GLU A 340 -3.19 17.75 12.88
N VAL A 341 -2.90 18.40 11.75
CA VAL A 341 -1.71 19.24 11.56
C VAL A 341 -2.17 20.66 11.27
N SER A 342 -1.50 21.64 11.85
CA SER A 342 -1.75 23.06 11.59
C SER A 342 -0.46 23.87 11.53
N ARG A 343 -0.46 24.95 10.75
CA ARG A 343 0.64 25.93 10.70
C ARG A 343 0.06 27.29 10.36
N GLU A 344 0.51 28.34 11.05
CA GLU A 344 0.12 29.71 10.71
C GLU A 344 0.60 30.05 9.28
N PRO A 345 -0.23 30.66 8.40
CA PRO A 345 0.09 30.88 6.99
C PRO A 345 1.46 31.51 6.71
N HIS A 346 1.84 32.50 7.53
CA HIS A 346 3.08 33.25 7.37
C HIS A 346 4.24 32.72 8.23
N ALA A 347 4.04 31.64 8.99
CA ALA A 347 5.11 31.04 9.77
C ALA A 347 6.11 30.34 8.85
N ARG A 348 7.39 30.58 9.09
CA ARG A 348 8.49 29.89 8.39
C ARG A 348 8.44 28.39 8.66
N LEU A 349 8.70 27.59 7.62
CA LEU A 349 8.82 26.14 7.75
C LEU A 349 10.31 25.79 7.83
N ALA A 350 10.75 25.15 8.92
CA ALA A 350 12.16 24.82 9.10
C ALA A 350 12.59 23.67 8.17
N PRO A 351 13.85 23.66 7.69
CA PRO A 351 14.40 22.50 7.00
C PRO A 351 14.47 21.29 7.93
N LEU A 352 14.48 20.09 7.34
CA LEU A 352 14.49 18.83 8.08
C LEU A 352 15.68 17.95 7.69
N GLU A 353 16.43 17.51 8.69
CA GLU A 353 17.32 16.35 8.56
C GLU A 353 16.68 15.14 9.24
N ALA A 354 16.48 14.05 8.51
CA ALA A 354 15.82 12.86 9.05
C ALA A 354 16.39 11.54 8.50
N ASP A 355 16.56 10.58 9.41
CA ASP A 355 16.58 9.15 9.09
C ASP A 355 15.15 8.71 8.81
N LEU A 356 14.92 8.07 7.66
CA LEU A 356 13.59 7.61 7.23
C LEU A 356 13.54 6.10 6.99
N ASN A 357 14.49 5.34 7.56
CA ASN A 357 14.54 3.88 7.46
C ASN A 357 13.21 3.21 7.84
N ASP A 358 12.55 3.75 8.87
CA ASP A 358 11.34 3.21 9.48
C ASP A 358 10.05 3.64 8.78
N MET A 359 10.10 4.68 7.94
CA MET A 359 8.95 5.23 7.22
C MET A 359 9.35 5.65 5.79
N PRO A 360 9.99 4.78 4.99
CA PRO A 360 10.55 5.18 3.69
C PRO A 360 9.48 5.65 2.70
N ASP A 361 8.24 5.22 2.91
CA ASP A 361 7.12 5.50 2.03
C ASP A 361 6.60 6.96 2.14
N VAL A 362 7.07 7.75 3.13
CA VAL A 362 6.74 9.17 3.30
C VAL A 362 7.70 10.12 2.58
N VAL A 363 8.82 9.60 2.05
CA VAL A 363 9.92 10.39 1.50
C VAL A 363 9.48 11.29 0.35
N GLN A 364 8.67 10.79 -0.58
CA GLN A 364 8.17 11.62 -1.69
C GLN A 364 7.36 12.81 -1.17
N THR A 365 6.50 12.59 -0.18
CA THR A 365 5.71 13.66 0.45
C THR A 365 6.60 14.67 1.15
N LEU A 366 7.58 14.23 1.95
CA LEU A 366 8.54 15.13 2.59
C LEU A 366 9.38 15.92 1.58
N ALA A 367 9.78 15.29 0.47
CA ALA A 367 10.56 15.96 -0.56
C ALA A 367 9.74 17.06 -1.26
N ALA A 368 8.43 16.84 -1.46
CA ALA A 368 7.52 17.88 -1.91
C ALA A 368 7.37 19.02 -0.87
N VAL A 369 7.26 18.69 0.43
CA VAL A 369 7.21 19.67 1.52
C VAL A 369 8.51 20.47 1.62
N ALA A 370 9.67 19.84 1.42
CA ALA A 370 10.98 20.47 1.50
C ALA A 370 11.18 21.61 0.48
N LEU A 371 10.42 21.63 -0.62
CA LEU A 371 10.39 22.74 -1.56
C LEU A 371 9.90 24.06 -0.94
N PHE A 372 9.26 24.00 0.21
CA PHE A 372 8.65 25.13 0.93
C PHE A 372 9.33 25.41 2.28
N ALA A 373 10.40 24.68 2.62
CA ALA A 373 11.19 24.92 3.81
C ALA A 373 12.18 26.08 3.61
N ASP A 374 12.55 26.76 4.68
CA ASP A 374 13.56 27.83 4.70
C ASP A 374 14.98 27.26 4.79
N GLY A 375 15.34 26.41 3.83
CA GLY A 375 16.68 25.83 3.74
C GLY A 375 16.70 24.44 3.14
N ARG A 376 17.90 23.84 3.18
CA ARG A 376 18.14 22.48 2.66
C ARG A 376 17.66 21.43 3.65
N SER A 377 16.86 20.49 3.17
CA SER A 377 16.46 19.29 3.91
C SER A 377 17.25 18.07 3.42
N ARG A 378 17.57 17.15 4.33
CA ARG A 378 18.33 15.93 4.04
C ARG A 378 17.62 14.70 4.60
N PHE A 379 17.43 13.71 3.75
CA PHE A 379 16.79 12.44 4.08
C PHE A 379 17.78 11.30 3.88
N THR A 380 17.89 10.40 4.85
CA THR A 380 18.92 9.34 4.86
C THR A 380 18.34 7.97 5.15
N ARG A 381 19.12 6.93 4.85
CA ARG A 381 18.79 5.50 5.06
C ARG A 381 17.55 5.06 4.30
N ILE A 382 17.51 5.47 3.04
CA ILE A 382 16.39 5.26 2.11
C ILE A 382 16.81 4.49 0.84
N ALA A 383 17.88 3.69 0.92
CA ALA A 383 18.37 2.87 -0.21
C ALA A 383 17.28 1.95 -0.80
N ASN A 384 16.38 1.45 0.04
CA ASN A 384 15.30 0.56 -0.39
C ASN A 384 14.33 1.21 -1.40
N LEU A 385 14.28 2.55 -1.48
CA LEU A 385 13.45 3.28 -2.43
C LEU A 385 13.87 3.07 -3.89
N ARG A 386 15.12 2.71 -4.14
CA ARG A 386 15.62 2.39 -5.48
C ARG A 386 15.06 1.08 -6.04
N LEU A 387 14.62 0.18 -5.16
CA LEU A 387 14.17 -1.19 -5.49
C LEU A 387 12.65 -1.35 -5.53
N LYS A 388 11.89 -0.23 -5.43
CA LYS A 388 10.43 -0.25 -5.40
C LYS A 388 9.87 -0.23 -6.83
N GLU A 389 8.76 0.46 -7.02
CA GLU A 389 8.01 0.47 -8.28
C GLU A 389 8.81 1.12 -9.40
N THR A 390 9.56 2.15 -9.06
CA THR A 390 10.63 2.78 -9.84
C THR A 390 11.85 3.00 -8.95
N ASP A 391 12.95 3.53 -9.49
CA ASP A 391 13.97 4.17 -8.65
C ASP A 391 13.44 5.53 -8.19
N ARG A 392 12.84 5.55 -7.00
CA ARG A 392 12.16 6.74 -6.47
C ARG A 392 13.12 7.87 -6.12
N LEU A 393 14.38 7.58 -5.80
CA LEU A 393 15.35 8.63 -5.51
C LEU A 393 15.74 9.36 -6.79
N ALA A 394 16.03 8.60 -7.86
CA ALA A 394 16.34 9.16 -9.16
C ALA A 394 15.15 9.93 -9.74
N ALA A 395 13.94 9.38 -9.58
CA ALA A 395 12.70 10.06 -9.99
C ALA A 395 12.50 11.38 -9.23
N LEU A 396 12.65 11.39 -7.90
CA LEU A 396 12.56 12.63 -7.11
C LEU A 396 13.62 13.65 -7.52
N HIS A 397 14.87 13.21 -7.73
CA HIS A 397 15.93 14.08 -8.22
C HIS A 397 15.52 14.80 -9.51
N HIS A 398 15.06 14.05 -10.50
CA HIS A 398 14.69 14.60 -11.80
C HIS A 398 13.47 15.54 -11.72
N GLU A 399 12.38 15.10 -11.11
CA GLU A 399 11.12 15.86 -11.11
C GLU A 399 11.20 17.11 -10.23
N LEU A 400 11.87 17.05 -9.07
CA LEU A 400 12.03 18.22 -8.21
C LEU A 400 12.98 19.25 -8.83
N ALA A 401 14.02 18.82 -9.56
CA ALA A 401 14.88 19.72 -10.32
C ALA A 401 14.10 20.44 -11.44
N HIS A 402 13.19 19.75 -12.14
CA HIS A 402 12.28 20.38 -13.11
C HIS A 402 11.34 21.41 -12.47
N LEU A 403 10.95 21.20 -11.21
CA LEU A 403 10.16 22.16 -10.43
C LEU A 403 11.00 23.31 -9.85
N GLY A 404 12.30 23.34 -10.18
CA GLY A 404 13.22 24.43 -9.88
C GLY A 404 14.00 24.31 -8.57
N ALA A 405 14.02 23.13 -7.95
CA ALA A 405 14.84 22.87 -6.77
C ALA A 405 16.28 22.48 -7.11
N GLU A 406 17.19 22.70 -6.17
CA GLU A 406 18.51 22.06 -6.20
C GLU A 406 18.40 20.73 -5.47
N VAL A 407 18.71 19.64 -6.16
CA VAL A 407 18.53 18.29 -5.63
C VAL A 407 19.82 17.50 -5.82
N GLN A 408 20.23 16.79 -4.78
CA GLN A 408 21.35 15.85 -4.83
C GLN A 408 20.86 14.52 -4.29
N GLU A 409 21.29 13.42 -4.89
CA GLU A 409 21.01 12.08 -4.39
C GLU A 409 22.29 11.25 -4.30
N GLY A 410 22.32 10.34 -3.34
CA GLY A 410 23.33 9.29 -3.27
C GLY A 410 22.68 7.93 -3.06
N PRO A 411 23.47 6.87 -2.80
CA PRO A 411 22.96 5.50 -2.76
C PRO A 411 21.76 5.30 -1.83
N ASP A 412 21.77 5.99 -0.68
CA ASP A 412 20.80 5.83 0.40
C ASP A 412 20.31 7.17 0.99
N TRP A 413 20.48 8.29 0.29
CA TRP A 413 20.10 9.61 0.76
C TRP A 413 19.62 10.55 -0.36
N LEU A 414 18.86 11.57 0.02
CA LEU A 414 18.36 12.64 -0.84
C LEU A 414 18.50 13.98 -0.12
N GLU A 415 19.02 15.00 -0.79
CA GLU A 415 19.02 16.38 -0.32
C GLU A 415 18.19 17.25 -1.25
N VAL A 416 17.33 18.08 -0.68
CA VAL A 416 16.46 19.00 -1.41
C VAL A 416 16.64 20.40 -0.83
N ALA A 417 17.06 21.34 -1.66
CA ALA A 417 17.05 22.76 -1.34
C ALA A 417 16.04 23.50 -2.25
N PRO A 418 15.17 24.35 -1.69
CA PRO A 418 14.25 25.13 -2.48
C PRO A 418 15.02 26.06 -3.42
N GLY A 419 14.58 26.14 -4.67
CA GLY A 419 15.09 27.10 -5.65
C GLY A 419 13.97 27.93 -6.25
N ARG A 420 14.24 28.56 -7.39
CA ARG A 420 13.25 29.38 -8.09
C ARG A 420 12.16 28.49 -8.68
N PRO A 421 10.89 28.63 -8.30
CA PRO A 421 9.81 27.79 -8.84
C PRO A 421 9.71 27.84 -10.36
N CYS A 422 9.59 26.67 -10.98
CA CYS A 422 9.42 26.52 -12.42
C CYS A 422 8.15 25.70 -12.74
N PRO A 423 7.30 26.16 -13.69
CA PRO A 423 6.26 25.32 -14.27
C PRO A 423 6.86 24.07 -14.93
N ALA A 424 6.24 22.91 -14.73
CA ALA A 424 6.75 21.65 -15.26
C ALA A 424 5.63 20.61 -15.45
N ASP A 425 5.83 19.78 -16.47
CA ASP A 425 5.17 18.48 -16.58
C ASP A 425 5.94 17.47 -15.72
N VAL A 426 5.25 16.84 -14.78
CA VAL A 426 5.82 15.89 -13.82
C VAL A 426 5.52 14.47 -14.27
N LYS A 427 6.56 13.67 -14.51
CA LYS A 427 6.41 12.25 -14.80
C LYS A 427 6.20 11.46 -13.52
N THR A 428 5.31 10.47 -13.58
CA THR A 428 4.96 9.63 -12.43
C THR A 428 5.69 8.29 -12.39
N TYR A 429 6.29 7.87 -13.51
CA TYR A 429 7.01 6.59 -13.63
C TYR A 429 6.15 5.37 -13.28
N ASP A 430 4.83 5.47 -13.48
CA ASP A 430 3.85 4.47 -13.03
C ASP A 430 3.88 4.23 -11.49
N ASP A 431 4.40 5.21 -10.73
CA ASP A 431 4.45 5.19 -9.28
C ASP A 431 3.44 6.19 -8.72
N HIS A 432 2.36 5.64 -8.18
CA HIS A 432 1.28 6.35 -7.51
C HIS A 432 1.76 7.39 -6.48
N ARG A 433 2.88 7.14 -5.78
CA ARG A 433 3.40 8.06 -4.76
C ARG A 433 4.07 9.27 -5.37
N MET A 434 4.71 9.13 -6.53
CA MET A 434 5.26 10.26 -7.28
C MET A 434 4.12 11.19 -7.72
N ALA A 435 3.03 10.62 -8.24
CA ALA A 435 1.85 11.38 -8.67
C ALA A 435 1.21 12.14 -7.51
N MET A 436 0.91 11.46 -6.40
CA MET A 436 0.23 12.07 -5.26
C MET A 436 1.11 13.10 -4.54
N ALA A 437 2.37 12.77 -4.26
CA ALA A 437 3.25 13.71 -3.55
C ALA A 437 3.52 14.98 -4.36
N LEU A 438 3.80 14.86 -5.66
CA LEU A 438 4.14 16.02 -6.48
C LEU A 438 2.93 16.85 -6.91
N ALA A 439 1.70 16.28 -6.87
CA ALA A 439 0.48 17.05 -7.01
C ALA A 439 0.34 18.15 -5.94
N LEU A 440 0.85 17.91 -4.72
CA LEU A 440 0.83 18.89 -3.63
C LEU A 440 1.59 20.17 -3.99
N VAL A 441 2.65 20.06 -4.79
CA VAL A 441 3.41 21.21 -5.26
C VAL A 441 2.54 22.10 -6.15
N GLY A 442 1.73 21.50 -7.02
CA GLY A 442 0.79 22.22 -7.89
C GLY A 442 -0.35 22.92 -7.16
N LEU A 443 -0.74 22.43 -5.98
CA LEU A 443 -1.73 23.10 -5.13
C LEU A 443 -1.20 24.42 -4.54
N ALA A 444 0.12 24.57 -4.46
CA ALA A 444 0.79 25.76 -3.94
C ALA A 444 1.45 26.63 -5.03
N ARG A 445 1.77 26.06 -6.19
CA ARG A 445 2.50 26.74 -7.28
C ARG A 445 1.79 26.52 -8.61
N PRO A 446 1.60 27.58 -9.42
CA PRO A 446 0.97 27.44 -10.72
C PRO A 446 1.86 26.68 -11.71
N GLY A 447 1.23 26.01 -12.68
CA GLY A 447 1.92 25.44 -13.83
C GLY A 447 2.52 24.05 -13.61
N VAL A 448 2.07 23.31 -12.60
CA VAL A 448 2.42 21.89 -12.41
C VAL A 448 1.37 21.01 -13.10
N THR A 449 1.81 20.10 -13.96
CA THR A 449 0.94 19.12 -14.63
C THR A 449 1.40 17.71 -14.31
N ILE A 450 0.53 16.87 -13.74
CA ILE A 450 0.85 15.46 -13.49
C ILE A 450 0.58 14.63 -14.74
N LEU A 451 1.59 13.91 -15.23
CA LEU A 451 1.47 12.98 -16.35
C LEU A 451 1.10 11.58 -15.85
N ASN A 452 0.23 10.86 -16.57
CA ASN A 452 -0.31 9.57 -16.15
C ASN A 452 -0.85 9.60 -14.69
N PRO A 453 -1.80 10.48 -14.36
CA PRO A 453 -2.39 10.55 -13.03
C PRO A 453 -3.15 9.28 -12.65
N ALA A 454 -3.59 8.47 -13.62
CA ALA A 454 -4.33 7.23 -13.38
C ALA A 454 -3.57 6.19 -12.54
N CYS A 455 -2.23 6.27 -12.47
CA CYS A 455 -1.43 5.37 -11.64
C CYS A 455 -1.79 5.41 -10.14
N VAL A 456 -2.48 6.46 -9.65
CA VAL A 456 -2.98 6.52 -8.27
C VAL A 456 -4.00 5.43 -7.93
N ALA A 457 -4.64 4.82 -8.93
CA ALA A 457 -5.56 3.68 -8.77
C ALA A 457 -4.95 2.52 -7.98
N LYS A 458 -3.62 2.43 -7.93
CA LYS A 458 -2.90 1.42 -7.16
C LYS A 458 -3.22 1.43 -5.67
N THR A 459 -3.41 2.61 -5.07
CA THR A 459 -3.63 2.75 -3.62
C THR A 459 -4.68 3.77 -3.23
N TYR A 460 -5.01 4.73 -4.10
CA TYR A 460 -5.97 5.79 -3.82
C TYR A 460 -6.69 6.23 -5.11
N PRO A 461 -7.61 5.41 -5.66
CA PRO A 461 -8.31 5.71 -6.92
C PRO A 461 -8.99 7.09 -6.95
N ARG A 462 -9.51 7.54 -5.81
CA ARG A 462 -10.24 8.80 -5.66
C ARG A 462 -9.37 10.01 -5.32
N TYR A 463 -8.05 9.87 -5.33
CA TYR A 463 -7.11 10.89 -4.83
C TYR A 463 -7.37 12.29 -5.43
N PHE A 464 -7.45 12.39 -6.76
CA PHE A 464 -7.67 13.68 -7.43
C PHE A 464 -9.09 14.23 -7.27
N GLU A 465 -10.10 13.37 -7.05
CA GLU A 465 -11.43 13.83 -6.67
C GLU A 465 -11.40 14.51 -5.30
N ASP A 466 -10.73 13.87 -4.35
CA ASP A 466 -10.62 14.37 -2.98
C ASP A 466 -9.79 15.65 -2.93
N LEU A 467 -8.71 15.76 -3.72
CA LEU A 467 -7.99 17.03 -3.91
C LEU A 467 -8.89 18.13 -4.48
N THR A 468 -9.74 17.81 -5.46
CA THR A 468 -10.62 18.80 -6.09
C THR A 468 -11.64 19.35 -5.09
N LYS A 469 -12.17 18.50 -4.19
CA LYS A 469 -13.10 18.92 -3.14
C LYS A 469 -12.51 19.96 -2.19
N LEU A 470 -11.19 19.98 -2.01
CA LEU A 470 -10.51 20.97 -1.16
C LEU A 470 -10.66 22.41 -1.66
N ARG A 471 -10.99 22.63 -2.94
CA ARG A 471 -11.27 23.98 -3.49
C ARG A 471 -12.55 24.60 -2.96
N HIS A 472 -13.46 23.77 -2.45
CA HIS A 472 -14.79 24.18 -2.01
C HIS A 472 -14.94 24.06 -0.48
N ALA A 473 -13.87 23.71 0.22
CA ALA A 473 -13.84 23.44 1.65
C ALA A 473 -13.63 24.71 2.47
#